data_AF-A0A9X9IQJ2-F1
#
_entry.id   AF-A0A9X9IQJ2-F1
#
_cell.length_a   1.000
_cell.length_b   1.000
_cell.length_c   1.000
_cell.angle_alpha   90.00
_cell.angle_beta   90.00
_cell.angle_gamma   90.00
#
_symmetry.space_group_name_H-M   'P 1'
#
loop_
_entity.id
_entity.type
_entity.pdbx_description
1 polymer ?
#
loop_
_entity_poly.entity_id
_entity_poly.type
_entity_poly.pdbx_seq_one_letter_code
_entity_poly.pdbx_strand_id
1 'polypeptide(L)' 'MRGEKCETLLAVNIWGRIQKKSGFKLSATKIVHLGRILRKLGVPCKKMRNGNFYCVVEL' A
#
# COMPACT_ATOMS: atom_id res chain seq x y z
N MET A 1 5.17 -20.59 4.30
CA MET A 1 5.34 -19.81 3.05
C MET A 1 6.81 -19.45 2.94
N ARG A 2 7.52 -20.06 1.98
CA ARG A 2 8.99 -20.01 1.87
C ARG A 2 9.33 -19.09 0.69
N GLY A 3 9.94 -17.93 0.95
CA GLY A 3 10.80 -17.26 -0.04
C GLY A 3 10.28 -16.06 -0.82
N GLU A 4 9.04 -15.59 -0.66
CA GLU A 4 8.62 -14.33 -1.30
C GLU A 4 9.29 -13.14 -0.59
N LYS A 5 10.05 -12.32 -1.34
CA LYS A 5 10.62 -11.08 -0.82
C LYS A 5 9.47 -10.09 -0.57
N CYS A 6 9.06 -9.96 0.68
CA CYS A 6 8.10 -8.95 1.09
C CYS A 6 8.82 -7.64 1.44
N GLU A 7 8.30 -6.53 0.94
CA GLU A 7 8.71 -5.18 1.32
C GLU A 7 7.64 -4.50 2.16
N THR A 8 8.05 -3.71 3.14
CA THR A 8 7.12 -2.98 4.02
C THR A 8 6.95 -1.54 3.53
N LEU A 9 5.74 -1.19 3.07
CA LEU A 9 5.46 0.06 2.38
C LEU A 9 4.27 0.81 2.99
N LEU A 10 4.33 2.14 2.97
CA LEU A 10 3.17 3.00 3.21
C LEU A 10 2.15 2.89 2.07
N ALA A 11 0.87 3.11 2.35
CA ALA A 11 -0.18 3.15 1.33
C ALA A 11 0.14 4.11 0.16
N VAL A 12 0.78 5.26 0.45
CA VAL A 12 1.24 6.20 -0.60
C VAL A 12 2.29 5.61 -1.52
N ASN A 13 3.20 4.80 -0.99
CA ASN A 13 4.26 4.16 -1.78
C ASN A 13 3.70 3.03 -2.64
N ILE A 14 2.78 2.23 -2.08
CA ILE A 14 2.03 1.20 -2.80
C ILE A 14 1.29 1.84 -3.99
N TRP A 15 0.60 2.94 -3.71
CA TRP A 15 -0.11 3.67 -4.74
C TRP A 15 0.82 4.21 -5.82
N GLY A 16 1.95 4.81 -5.45
CA GLY A 16 2.94 5.29 -6.41
C GLY A 16 3.44 4.18 -7.36
N ARG A 17 3.60 2.94 -6.87
CA ARG A 17 3.94 1.79 -7.72
C ARG A 17 2.81 1.43 -8.68
N ILE A 18 1.57 1.37 -8.19
CA ILE A 18 0.41 1.08 -9.03
C ILE A 18 0.28 2.13 -10.14
N GLN A 19 0.40 3.42 -9.82
CA GLN A 19 0.34 4.50 -10.80
C GLN A 19 1.43 4.38 -11.86
N LYS A 20 2.67 4.11 -11.46
CA LYS A 20 3.79 3.90 -12.41
C LYS A 20 3.55 2.72 -13.35
N LYS A 21 3.05 1.58 -12.84
CA LYS A 21 2.79 0.38 -13.66
C LYS A 21 1.55 0.54 -14.57
N SER A 22 0.53 1.25 -14.12
CA SER A 22 -0.76 1.37 -14.84
C SER A 22 -0.89 2.61 -15.73
N GLY A 23 -0.03 3.61 -15.57
CA GLY A 23 -0.08 4.88 -16.30
C GLY A 23 -1.18 5.85 -15.85
N PHE A 24 -2.02 5.51 -14.87
CA PHE A 24 -3.06 6.43 -14.40
C PHE A 24 -2.53 7.46 -13.38
N LYS A 25 -2.94 8.73 -13.53
CA LYS A 25 -2.78 9.77 -12.50
C LYS A 25 -4.06 9.93 -11.70
N LEU A 26 -3.95 9.86 -10.38
CA LEU A 26 -5.06 10.03 -9.46
C LEU A 26 -4.65 10.96 -8.31
N SER A 27 -5.64 11.68 -7.76
CA SER A 27 -5.44 12.73 -6.75
C SER A 27 -5.06 12.19 -5.38
N ALA A 28 -4.43 13.02 -4.56
CA ALA A 28 -3.97 12.68 -3.21
C ALA A 28 -5.10 12.15 -2.29
N THR A 29 -6.33 12.64 -2.45
CA THR A 29 -7.50 12.17 -1.69
C THR A 29 -7.75 10.67 -1.87
N LYS A 30 -7.48 10.13 -3.07
CA LYS A 30 -7.67 8.69 -3.35
C LYS A 30 -6.68 7.80 -2.59
N ILE A 31 -5.51 8.30 -2.20
CA ILE A 31 -4.54 7.58 -1.37
C ILE A 31 -5.09 7.36 0.05
N VAL A 32 -5.74 8.38 0.62
CA VAL A 32 -6.38 8.28 1.95
C VAL A 32 -7.49 7.23 1.91
N HIS A 33 -8.29 7.23 0.83
CA HIS A 33 -9.32 6.21 0.63
C HIS A 33 -8.73 4.81 0.50
N LEU A 34 -7.62 4.65 -0.25
CA LEU A 34 -6.93 3.35 -0.37
C LEU A 34 -6.53 2.80 1.00
N GLY A 35 -5.88 3.60 1.84
CA GLY A 35 -5.50 3.16 3.19
C GLY A 35 -6.69 2.74 4.05
N ARG A 36 -7.84 3.44 3.93
CA ARG A 36 -9.09 3.07 4.61
C ARG A 36 -9.69 1.77 4.07
N ILE A 37 -9.65 1.55 2.76
CA ILE A 37 -10.14 0.33 2.11
C ILE A 37 -9.31 -0.86 2.57
N LEU A 38 -7.97 -0.78 2.51
CA LEU A 38 -7.08 -1.85 2.96
C LEU A 38 -7.38 -2.26 4.41
N ARG A 39 -7.59 -1.28 5.29
CA ARG A 39 -7.98 -1.54 6.69
C ARG A 39 -9.36 -2.19 6.80
N LYS A 40 -10.35 -1.73 6.03
CA LYS A 40 -11.71 -2.30 6.04
C LYS A 40 -11.72 -3.75 5.56
N LEU A 41 -10.84 -4.09 4.61
CA LEU A 41 -10.65 -5.45 4.10
C LEU A 41 -9.82 -6.33 5.04
N GLY A 42 -9.38 -5.82 6.20
CA GLY A 42 -8.60 -6.59 7.17
C GLY A 42 -7.16 -6.86 6.74
N VAL A 43 -6.63 -6.11 5.76
CA VAL A 43 -5.24 -6.27 5.33
C VAL A 43 -4.31 -5.95 6.51
N PRO A 44 -3.45 -6.89 6.94
CA PRO A 44 -2.54 -6.67 8.05
C PRO A 44 -1.64 -5.46 7.81
N CYS A 45 -1.50 -4.61 8.81
CA CYS A 45 -0.64 -3.45 8.75
C CYS A 45 0.06 -3.19 10.08
N LYS A 46 1.26 -2.61 10.01
CA LYS A 46 2.00 -2.11 11.18
C LYS A 46 1.80 -0.61 11.29
N LYS A 47 1.22 -0.16 12.40
CA LYS A 47 1.08 1.27 12.70
C LYS A 47 2.44 1.84 13.15
N MET A 48 2.87 2.92 12.52
CA MET A 48 4.08 3.66 12.85
C MET A 48 3.80 5.17 12.90
N ARG A 49 4.77 5.99 13.32
CA ARG A 49 4.59 7.44 13.54
C ARG A 49 4.10 8.20 12.30
N ASN A 50 4.45 7.73 11.11
CA ASN A 50 4.14 8.30 9.80
C ASN A 50 3.03 7.56 9.04
N GLY A 51 2.30 6.66 9.69
CA GLY A 51 1.13 5.99 9.12
C GLY A 51 1.15 4.47 9.23
N ASN A 52 0.28 3.83 8.45
CA ASN A 52 0.18 2.38 8.40
C ASN A 52 1.04 1.84 7.27
N PHE A 53 1.89 0.88 7.61
CA PHE A 53 2.73 0.14 6.67
C PHE A 53 2.13 -1.23 6.41
N TYR A 54 2.20 -1.67 5.17
CA TYR A 54 1.68 -2.96 4.71
C TYR A 54 2.83 -3.79 4.17
N CYS A 55 2.79 -5.10 4.40
CA CYS A 55 3.69 -6.04 3.74
C CYS A 55 3.18 -6.25 2.32
N VAL A 56 4.02 -5.97 1.33
CA VAL A 56 3.69 -6.09 -0.09
C VAL A 56 4.64 -7.10 -0.69
N VAL A 57 4.07 -8.11 -1.34
CA VAL A 57 4.80 -9.04 -2.20
C VAL A 57 4.76 -8.47 -3.62
N GLU A 58 5.92 -8.34 -4.23
CA GLU A 58 6.00 -7.99 -5.65
C GLU A 58 5.85 -9.27 -6.48
N LEU A 59 4.78 -9.32 -7.27
CA LEU A 59 4.50 -10.33 -8.29
C LEU A 59 5.03 -9.87 -9.65
#